data_AF-A0A0B6ZCB1-F1
#
_entry.id   AF-A0A0B6ZCB1-F1
#
_cell.length_a   1.000
_cell.length_b   1.000
_cell.length_c   1.000
_cell.angle_alpha   90.00
_cell.angle_beta   90.00
_cell.angle_gamma   90.00
#
_symmetry.space_group_name_H-M   'P 1'
#
loop_
_entity.id
_entity.type
_entity.pdbx_description
1 polymer ?
#
loop_
_entity_poly.entity_id
_entity_poly.type
_entity_poly.pdbx_seq_one_letter_code
_entity_poly.pdbx_strand_id
1 'polypeptide(L)'
;AMLDVLLHDLGLSVPERILGMRGLNKKSKSFQEYVQAALHKLHISPDLVNSDIVAAVEDKCQGMKEKMSAYFQLKLILAPVIEALVLLDRYLYLLEQDSVYDAHIIRMFDPVTSPRCYAIIAVKDKEGGASS
;
A
#
# COMPACT_ATOMS: atom_id res chain seq x y z
N ALA A 1 -8.88 -7.78 1.49
CA ALA A 1 -9.35 -8.85 0.58
C ALA A 1 -10.80 -9.23 0.88
N MET A 2 -11.13 -9.95 1.95
CA MET A 2 -12.55 -10.26 2.28
C MET A 2 -13.37 -9.00 2.59
N LEU A 3 -12.78 -8.03 3.30
CA LEU A 3 -13.40 -6.72 3.49
C LEU A 3 -13.66 -6.00 2.16
N ASP A 4 -12.78 -6.15 1.17
CA ASP A 4 -12.95 -5.50 -0.13
C ASP A 4 -14.13 -6.13 -0.90
N VAL A 5 -14.30 -7.46 -0.79
CA VAL A 5 -15.47 -8.18 -1.32
C VAL A 5 -16.76 -7.68 -0.65
N LEU A 6 -16.76 -7.57 0.69
CA LEU A 6 -17.91 -7.06 1.43
C LEU A 6 -18.27 -5.62 1.01
N LEU A 7 -17.30 -4.72 0.94
CA LEU A 7 -17.52 -3.33 0.54
C LEU A 7 -18.05 -3.23 -0.90
N HIS A 8 -17.50 -4.03 -1.81
CA HIS A 8 -17.97 -4.13 -3.19
C HIS A 8 -19.41 -4.66 -3.28
N ASP A 9 -19.74 -5.73 -2.56
CA ASP A 9 -21.08 -6.33 -2.55
C ASP A 9 -22.13 -5.36 -1.96
N LEU A 10 -21.72 -4.42 -1.09
CA LEU A 10 -22.55 -3.33 -0.56
C LEU A 10 -22.64 -2.11 -1.49
N GLY A 11 -21.98 -2.13 -2.65
CA GLY A 11 -21.92 -0.99 -3.57
C GLY A 11 -21.13 0.20 -3.01
N LEU A 12 -20.36 -0.01 -1.95
CA LEU A 12 -19.53 1.03 -1.34
C LEU A 12 -18.21 1.11 -2.11
N SER A 13 -17.95 2.26 -2.73
CA SER A 13 -16.64 2.51 -3.32
C SER A 13 -15.59 2.47 -2.22
N VAL A 14 -14.61 1.59 -2.39
CA VAL A 14 -13.45 1.52 -1.50
C VAL A 14 -12.68 2.85 -1.68
N PRO A 15 -12.49 3.68 -0.64
CA PRO A 15 -11.62 4.83 -0.77
C PRO A 15 -10.25 4.33 -1.23
N GLU A 16 -9.66 4.91 -2.27
CA GLU A 16 -8.30 4.57 -2.76
C GLU A 16 -7.27 4.52 -1.61
N ARG A 17 -7.58 5.23 -0.52
CA ARG A 17 -6.97 5.09 0.80
C ARG A 17 -7.71 4.09 1.69
N ILE A 18 -7.35 2.81 1.59
CA ILE A 18 -7.26 1.93 2.77
C ILE A 18 -5.99 2.30 3.61
N LEU A 19 -5.66 3.60 3.68
CA LEU A 19 -4.57 4.12 4.51
C LEU A 19 -5.11 4.28 5.93
N GLY A 20 -4.85 3.30 6.79
CA GLY A 20 -5.20 3.36 8.21
C GLY A 20 -5.72 2.06 8.84
N MET A 21 -5.94 1.00 8.06
CA MET A 21 -6.33 -0.31 8.61
C MET A 21 -5.18 -1.09 9.25
N ARG A 22 -3.95 -0.54 9.21
CA ARG A 22 -2.75 -1.17 9.79
C ARG A 22 -2.99 -1.46 11.27
N GLY A 23 -2.81 -2.73 11.65
CA GLY A 23 -2.95 -3.20 13.04
C GLY A 23 -4.38 -3.54 13.49
N LEU A 24 -5.43 -3.31 12.68
CA LEU A 24 -6.78 -3.77 13.00
C LEU A 24 -6.85 -5.30 13.10
N ASN A 25 -6.17 -5.98 12.18
CA ASN A 25 -6.04 -7.44 12.17
C ASN A 25 -5.41 -8.01 13.45
N LYS A 26 -4.52 -7.27 14.12
CA LYS A 26 -3.92 -7.68 15.39
C LYS A 26 -4.86 -7.49 16.59
N LYS A 27 -5.84 -6.59 16.48
CA LYS A 27 -6.78 -6.24 17.55
C LYS A 27 -8.11 -6.99 17.46
N SER A 28 -8.40 -7.59 16.31
CA SER A 28 -9.67 -8.28 16.03
C SER A 28 -9.44 -9.78 16.10
N LYS A 29 -10.28 -10.50 16.84
CA LYS A 29 -10.21 -11.96 17.02
C LYS A 29 -11.04 -12.71 15.99
N SER A 30 -12.01 -12.04 15.37
CA SER A 30 -12.85 -12.58 14.30
C SER A 30 -12.93 -11.62 13.12
N PHE A 31 -13.38 -12.12 11.97
CA PHE A 31 -13.64 -11.26 10.82
C PHE A 31 -14.78 -10.26 11.09
N GLN A 32 -15.79 -10.67 11.86
CA GLN A 32 -16.87 -9.77 12.28
C GLN A 32 -16.36 -8.58 13.10
N GLU A 33 -15.50 -8.82 14.09
CA GLU A 33 -14.86 -7.75 14.86
C GLU A 33 -13.99 -6.85 13.96
N TYR A 34 -13.29 -7.46 13.00
CA TYR A 34 -12.48 -6.74 12.03
C TYR A 34 -13.34 -5.83 11.13
N VAL A 35 -14.48 -6.32 10.64
CA VAL A 35 -15.43 -5.57 9.82
C VAL A 35 -15.99 -4.40 10.61
N GLN A 36 -16.45 -4.60 11.85
CA GLN A 36 -16.97 -3.52 12.68
C GLN A 36 -15.91 -2.43 12.92
N ALA A 37 -14.68 -2.83 13.26
CA ALA A 37 -13.58 -1.89 13.46
C ALA A 37 -13.18 -1.15 12.18
N ALA A 38 -13.29 -1.81 11.02
CA ALA A 38 -13.04 -1.20 9.72
C ALA A 38 -14.14 -0.20 9.33
N LEU A 39 -15.41 -0.56 9.48
CA LEU A 39 -16.55 0.33 9.20
C LEU A 39 -16.50 1.60 10.06
N HIS A 40 -16.19 1.46 11.36
CA HIS A 40 -16.00 2.59 12.25
C HIS A 40 -14.87 3.53 11.78
N LYS A 41 -13.73 2.97 11.33
CA LYS A 41 -12.62 3.77 10.77
C LYS A 41 -12.91 4.41 9.43
N LEU A 42 -13.80 3.80 8.64
CA LEU A 42 -14.23 4.31 7.34
C LEU A 42 -15.40 5.29 7.45
N HIS A 43 -15.88 5.58 8.67
CA HIS A 43 -17.06 6.41 8.93
C HIS A 43 -18.32 5.90 8.20
N ILE A 44 -18.43 4.58 8.03
CA ILE A 44 -19.61 3.92 7.47
C ILE A 44 -20.50 3.48 8.62
N SER A 45 -21.81 3.71 8.51
CA SER A 45 -22.78 3.30 9.53
C SER A 45 -22.71 1.78 9.76
N PRO A 46 -22.49 1.33 11.01
CA PRO A 46 -22.37 -0.09 11.32
C PRO A 46 -23.67 -0.86 11.06
N ASP A 47 -24.82 -0.17 11.06
CA ASP A 47 -26.14 -0.75 10.80
C ASP A 47 -26.31 -1.25 9.36
N LEU A 48 -25.42 -0.83 8.44
CA LEU A 48 -25.43 -1.28 7.06
C LEU A 48 -24.96 -2.75 6.90
N VAL A 49 -24.28 -3.28 7.92
CA VAL A 49 -23.70 -4.63 7.91
C VAL A 49 -24.12 -5.39 9.15
N ASN A 50 -25.03 -6.35 8.98
CA ASN A 50 -25.41 -7.26 10.06
C ASN A 50 -24.53 -8.53 10.08
N SER A 51 -24.69 -9.34 11.13
CA SER A 51 -23.93 -10.57 11.31
C SER A 51 -24.14 -11.60 10.19
N ASP A 52 -25.33 -11.63 9.60
CA ASP A 52 -25.69 -12.60 8.55
C ASP A 52 -24.98 -12.28 7.23
N ILE A 53 -24.88 -11.00 6.87
CA ILE A 53 -24.13 -10.53 5.70
C ILE A 53 -22.65 -10.87 5.85
N VAL A 54 -22.07 -10.67 7.04
CA VAL A 54 -20.67 -11.02 7.32
C VAL A 54 -20.45 -12.52 7.16
N ALA A 55 -21.31 -13.35 7.75
CA ALA A 55 -21.21 -14.81 7.67
C ALA A 55 -21.35 -15.31 6.23
N ALA A 56 -22.28 -14.75 5.44
CA ALA A 56 -22.46 -15.09 4.04
C ALA A 56 -21.21 -14.77 3.20
N VAL A 57 -20.53 -13.64 3.48
CA VAL A 57 -19.27 -13.30 2.80
C VAL A 57 -18.14 -14.22 3.23
N GLU A 58 -18.04 -14.59 4.51
CA GLU A 58 -17.03 -15.56 4.96
C GLU A 58 -17.20 -16.93 4.29
N ASP A 59 -18.44 -17.44 4.22
CA ASP A 59 -18.74 -18.71 3.58
C ASP A 59 -18.44 -18.67 2.07
N LYS A 60 -18.89 -17.62 1.38
CA LYS A 60 -18.58 -17.37 -0.04
C LYS A 60 -17.06 -17.33 -0.29
N CYS A 61 -16.29 -16.71 0.61
CA CYS A 61 -14.84 -16.60 0.47
C CYS A 61 -14.10 -17.88 0.88
N GLN A 62 -14.71 -18.81 1.62
CA GLN A 62 -14.08 -20.02 2.12
C GLN A 62 -13.42 -20.84 1.00
N GLY A 63 -14.14 -21.06 -0.10
CA GLY A 63 -13.64 -21.79 -1.28
C GLY A 63 -12.61 -21.02 -2.12
N MET A 64 -12.41 -19.73 -1.85
CA MET A 64 -11.45 -18.88 -2.56
C MET A 64 -10.23 -18.51 -1.72
N LYS A 65 -10.14 -18.98 -0.47
CA LYS A 65 -9.07 -18.60 0.47
C LYS A 65 -7.67 -18.78 -0.10
N GLU A 66 -7.41 -19.90 -0.77
CA GLU A 66 -6.11 -20.16 -1.40
C GLU A 66 -5.79 -19.17 -2.52
N LYS A 67 -6.76 -18.89 -3.40
CA LYS A 67 -6.62 -17.91 -4.48
C LYS A 67 -6.39 -16.50 -3.93
N MET A 68 -7.10 -16.12 -2.88
CA MET A 68 -6.93 -14.83 -2.21
C MET A 68 -5.55 -14.70 -1.55
N SER A 69 -5.07 -15.78 -0.93
CA SER A 69 -3.71 -15.84 -0.36
C SER A 69 -2.65 -15.70 -1.46
N ALA A 70 -2.76 -16.46 -2.55
CA ALA A 70 -1.83 -16.39 -3.69
C ALA A 70 -1.81 -14.99 -4.31
N TYR A 71 -2.98 -14.38 -4.52
CA TYR A 71 -3.08 -13.00 -5.00
C TYR A 71 -2.42 -11.99 -4.06
N PHE A 72 -2.64 -12.13 -2.75
CA PHE A 72 -2.01 -11.26 -1.77
C PHE A 72 -0.48 -11.42 -1.75
N GLN A 73 0.03 -12.65 -1.83
CA GLN A 73 1.46 -12.92 -1.92
C GLN A 73 2.06 -12.32 -3.20
N LEU A 74 1.39 -12.48 -4.36
CA LEU A 74 1.81 -11.86 -5.62
C LEU A 74 1.88 -10.35 -5.48
N LYS A 75 0.88 -9.70 -4.86
CA LYS A 75 0.92 -8.26 -4.57
C LYS A 75 2.12 -7.88 -3.70
N LEU A 76 2.41 -8.65 -2.65
CA LEU A 76 3.54 -8.39 -1.77
C LEU A 76 4.89 -8.52 -2.49
N ILE A 77 5.02 -9.48 -3.41
CA ILE A 77 6.24 -9.70 -4.20
C ILE A 77 6.40 -8.63 -5.29
N LEU A 78 5.30 -8.21 -5.93
CA LEU A 78 5.34 -7.20 -6.99
C LEU A 78 5.56 -5.79 -6.44
N ALA A 79 5.08 -5.49 -5.24
CA ALA A 79 5.25 -4.17 -4.62
C ALA A 79 6.71 -3.65 -4.65
N PRO A 80 7.73 -4.40 -4.18
CA PRO A 80 9.13 -3.93 -4.24
C PRO A 80 9.66 -3.83 -5.68
N VAL A 81 9.17 -4.63 -6.63
CA VAL A 81 9.56 -4.53 -8.04
C VAL A 81 9.06 -3.22 -8.63
N ILE A 82 7.79 -2.88 -8.38
CA ILE A 82 7.19 -1.61 -8.83
C ILE A 82 7.91 -0.42 -8.17
N GLU A 83 8.21 -0.51 -6.88
CA GLU A 83 8.96 0.52 -6.17
C GLU A 83 10.36 0.73 -6.77
N ALA A 84 11.09 -0.35 -7.06
CA ALA A 84 12.40 -0.28 -7.71
C ALA A 84 12.33 0.30 -9.13
N LEU A 85 11.31 -0.07 -9.92
CA LEU A 85 11.09 0.50 -11.26
C LEU A 85 10.84 2.00 -11.22
N VAL A 86 9.99 2.47 -10.30
CA VAL A 86 9.71 3.91 -10.12
C VAL A 86 10.96 4.64 -9.63
N LEU A 87 11.72 4.06 -8.71
CA LEU A 87 12.99 4.65 -8.26
C LEU A 87 14.00 4.77 -9.40
N LEU A 88 14.11 3.72 -10.23
CA LEU A 88 15.02 3.71 -11.37
C LEU A 88 14.60 4.75 -12.44
N ASP A 89 13.31 4.83 -12.77
CA ASP A 89 12.75 5.86 -13.66
C ASP A 89 13.15 7.27 -13.20
N ARG A 90 12.94 7.57 -11.91
CA ARG A 90 13.27 8.88 -11.34
C ARG A 90 14.77 9.16 -11.30
N TYR A 91 15.56 8.13 -11.05
CA TYR A 91 17.01 8.23 -11.04
C TYR A 91 17.56 8.53 -12.43
N LEU A 92 17.11 7.80 -13.46
CA LEU A 92 17.50 8.03 -14.85
C LEU A 92 17.10 9.42 -15.33
N TYR A 93 15.87 9.85 -15.01
CA TYR A 93 15.41 11.22 -15.29
C TYR A 93 16.35 12.29 -14.71
N LEU A 94 16.87 12.09 -13.50
CA LEU A 94 17.80 13.04 -12.86
C LEU A 94 19.16 13.08 -13.55
N LEU A 95 19.67 11.94 -14.01
CA LEU A 95 20.93 11.86 -14.76
C LEU A 95 20.86 12.55 -16.13
N GLU A 96 19.66 12.71 -16.69
CA GLU A 96 19.43 13.42 -17.95
C GLU A 96 19.34 14.95 -17.78
N GLN A 97 19.33 15.49 -16.55
CA GLN A 97 19.18 16.93 -16.33
C GLN A 97 20.53 17.65 -16.36
N ASP A 98 20.66 18.68 -17.21
CA ASP A 98 21.87 19.51 -17.32
C ASP A 98 22.28 20.22 -16.01
N SER A 99 21.36 20.36 -15.06
CA SER A 99 21.62 21.00 -13.76
C SER A 99 22.09 20.05 -12.68
N VAL A 100 22.11 18.73 -12.96
CA VAL A 100 22.48 17.69 -12.01
C VAL A 100 23.90 17.23 -12.34
N TYR A 101 24.83 17.53 -11.43
CA TYR A 101 26.21 17.07 -11.49
C TYR A 101 26.31 15.55 -11.31
N ASP A 102 25.54 15.03 -10.35
CA ASP A 102 25.62 13.64 -9.92
C ASP A 102 24.34 13.20 -9.23
N ALA A 103 24.01 11.92 -9.28
CA ALA A 103 22.87 11.34 -8.57
C ALA A 103 23.20 9.95 -8.05
N HIS A 104 22.59 9.58 -6.92
CA HIS A 104 22.79 8.29 -6.25
C HIS A 104 21.48 7.73 -5.69
N ILE A 105 21.30 6.42 -5.79
CA ILE A 105 20.30 5.69 -5.01
C ILE A 105 20.98 5.10 -3.78
N ILE A 106 20.55 5.51 -2.59
CA ILE A 106 21.09 5.03 -1.33
C ILE A 106 20.05 4.28 -0.51
N ARG A 107 20.50 3.27 0.23
CA ARG A 107 19.66 2.56 1.19
C ARG A 107 19.77 3.24 2.56
N MET A 108 18.72 3.94 2.96
CA MET A 108 18.61 4.65 4.24
C MET A 108 18.41 3.71 5.43
N PHE A 109 17.70 2.59 5.23
CA PHE A 109 17.28 1.70 6.30
C PHE A 109 17.43 0.22 5.93
N ASP A 110 17.42 -0.65 6.94
CA ASP A 110 17.20 -2.06 6.73
C ASP A 110 15.75 -2.31 6.22
N PRO A 111 15.55 -3.12 5.17
CA PRO A 111 14.24 -3.35 4.54
C PRO A 111 13.27 -4.06 5.48
N VAL A 112 13.78 -4.78 6.48
CA VAL A 112 12.99 -5.40 7.55
C VAL A 112 12.40 -4.33 8.47
N THR A 113 13.13 -3.24 8.70
CA THR A 113 12.64 -2.10 9.49
C THR A 113 11.58 -1.31 8.73
N SER A 114 11.84 -1.03 7.45
CA SER A 114 10.88 -0.40 6.55
C SER A 114 11.13 -0.86 5.12
N PRO A 115 10.14 -1.41 4.40
CA PRO A 115 10.31 -1.77 3.00
C PRO A 115 10.63 -0.55 2.12
N ARG A 116 10.15 0.64 2.51
CA ARG A 116 10.54 1.93 1.91
C ARG A 116 11.89 2.38 2.46
N CYS A 117 12.95 1.78 1.96
CA CYS A 117 14.31 1.97 2.47
C CYS A 117 15.26 2.72 1.54
N TYR A 118 14.85 3.04 0.32
CA TYR A 118 15.70 3.74 -0.65
C TYR A 118 15.38 5.23 -0.71
N ALA A 119 16.41 6.04 -0.92
CA ALA A 119 16.32 7.45 -1.23
C ALA A 119 17.16 7.76 -2.47
N ILE A 120 16.73 8.76 -3.24
CA ILE A 120 17.50 9.30 -4.36
C ILE A 120 18.07 10.65 -3.90
N ILE A 121 19.38 10.81 -4.04
CA ILE A 121 20.08 12.06 -3.78
C ILE A 121 20.66 12.56 -5.10
N ALA A 122 20.41 13.83 -5.42
CA ALA A 122 21.03 14.49 -6.56
C ALA A 122 21.85 15.69 -6.08
N VAL A 123 23.04 15.85 -6.64
CA VAL A 123 23.93 16.99 -6.45
C VAL A 123 23.74 17.93 -7.63
N LYS A 124 23.37 19.17 -7.35
CA LYS A 124 23.24 20.20 -8.38
C LYS A 124 24.64 20.71 -8.77
N ASP A 125 24.84 21.00 -10.06
CA ASP A 125 26.03 21.72 -10.51
C ASP A 125 26.14 23.09 -9.83
N LYS A 126 27.35 23.43 -9.39
CA LYS A 126 27.65 24.75 -8.83
C LYS A 126 27.83 25.78 -9.95
N GLU A 127 26.76 26.09 -10.67
CA GLU A 127 26.72 27.29 -11.51
C GLU A 127 25.73 28.29 -10.94
N GLY A 128 26.30 29.18 -10.12
CA GLY A 128 25.65 30.34 -9.50
C GLY A 128 26.64 31.23 -8.74
N GLY A 129 27.93 31.19 -9.08
CA GLY A 129 28.99 31.95 -8.42
C GLY A 129 30.12 32.31 -9.38
N ALA A 130 29.90 33.36 -10.15
CA ALA A 130 30.89 34.21 -10.82
C ALA A 130 32.04 33.54 -11.59
N SER A 131 31.92 33.51 -12.92
CA SER A 131 33.07 33.70 -13.81
C SER A 131 32.92 35.07 -14.47
N SER A 132 33.73 36.02 -13.98
CA SER A 132 34.16 37.22 -14.70
C SER A 132 35.33 36.88 -15.61
#